data_AF-A0A0R3R5L4-F1
#
_entry.id   AF-A0A0R3R5L4-F1
#
_cell.length_a   1.000
_cell.length_b   1.000
_cell.length_c   1.000
_cell.angle_alpha   90.00
_cell.angle_beta   90.00
_cell.angle_gamma   90.00
#
_symmetry.space_group_name_H-M   'P 1'
#
loop_
_entity.id
_entity.type
_entity.pdbx_description
1 polymer ?
#
loop_
_entity_poly.entity_id
_entity_poly.type
_entity_poly.pdbx_seq_one_letter_code
_entity_poly.pdbx_strand_id
1 'polypeptide(L)' 'MNQYQPVRCQRLTYRENSYVGYNMKNGKIRGVGSTAYLKCHLYHNLYGNNVTTCSFDGIWRPKLGYCFISFQLLNSTQC' A
#
# COMPACT_ATOMS: atom_id res chain seq x y z
N MET A 1 -15.24 12.90 30.51
CA MET A 1 -13.86 13.16 30.05
C MET A 1 -13.64 12.39 28.76
N ASN A 2 -13.70 13.06 27.59
CA ASN A 2 -13.58 12.38 26.30
C ASN A 2 -12.14 11.91 26.07
N GLN A 3 -11.94 10.60 25.99
CA GLN A 3 -10.64 10.03 25.64
C GLN A 3 -10.47 10.08 24.12
N TYR A 4 -9.68 11.04 23.63
CA TYR A 4 -9.21 11.07 22.25
C TYR A 4 -8.24 9.90 22.03
N GLN A 5 -8.76 8.79 21.51
CA GLN A 5 -7.89 7.71 21.05
C GLN A 5 -7.13 8.16 19.80
N PRO A 6 -5.81 7.90 19.72
CA PRO A 6 -5.03 8.32 18.56
C PRO A 6 -5.44 7.52 17.32
N VAL A 7 -5.90 8.23 16.28
CA VAL A 7 -6.32 7.64 15.00
C VAL A 7 -5.15 6.89 14.36
N ARG A 8 -5.41 5.64 13.99
CA ARG A 8 -4.47 4.77 13.31
C ARG A 8 -5.16 4.04 12.18
N CYS A 9 -4.55 4.08 11.00
CA CYS A 9 -5.04 3.32 9.88
C CYS A 9 -4.73 1.83 10.04
N GLN A 10 -5.60 1.01 9.45
CA GLN A 10 -5.44 -0.43 9.45
C GLN A 10 -4.18 -0.86 8.70
N ARG A 11 -3.67 -2.07 9.00
CA ARG A 11 -2.57 -2.64 8.20
C ARG A 11 -3.13 -2.99 6.83
N LEU A 12 -2.50 -2.47 5.77
CA LEU A 12 -2.81 -2.84 4.40
C LEU A 12 -2.39 -4.29 4.18
N THR A 13 -3.35 -5.11 3.79
CA THR A 13 -3.13 -6.47 3.27
C THR A 13 -2.83 -6.36 1.78
N TYR A 14 -1.79 -7.04 1.33
CA TYR A 14 -1.41 -7.08 -0.08
C TYR A 14 -1.55 -8.51 -0.60
N ARG A 15 -1.84 -8.64 -1.90
CA ARG A 15 -1.92 -9.94 -2.58
C ARG A 15 -0.49 -10.49 -2.76
N GLU A 16 -0.34 -11.81 -2.79
CA GLU A 16 0.95 -12.45 -3.10
C GLU A 16 1.61 -11.79 -4.31
N ASN A 17 2.96 -11.72 -4.32
CA ASN A 17 3.77 -11.02 -5.32
C ASN A 17 3.76 -9.49 -5.26
N SER A 18 3.46 -8.91 -4.10
CA SER A 18 3.68 -7.48 -3.82
C SER A 18 4.24 -7.26 -2.42
N TYR A 19 4.71 -6.06 -2.13
CA TYR A 19 5.22 -5.67 -0.82
C TYR A 19 4.74 -4.26 -0.50
N VAL A 20 4.26 -4.07 0.73
CA VAL A 20 3.83 -2.77 1.24
C VAL A 20 4.78 -2.29 2.33
N GLY A 21 5.50 -1.22 2.02
CA GLY A 21 6.34 -0.49 2.97
C GLY A 21 5.57 0.65 3.61
N TYR A 22 5.88 0.98 4.87
CA TYR A 22 5.31 2.13 5.57
C TYR A 22 6.41 3.15 5.86
N ASN A 23 6.12 4.42 5.64
CA ASN A 23 6.93 5.53 6.12
C ASN A 23 6.18 6.20 7.29
N MET A 24 6.84 6.20 8.45
CA MET A 24 6.26 6.70 9.69
C MET A 24 6.33 8.22 9.73
N LYS A 25 5.23 8.85 10.14
CA LYS A 25 5.23 10.28 10.44
C LYS A 25 5.25 10.49 11.96
N ASN A 26 6.12 11.36 12.45
CA ASN A 26 6.25 11.70 13.87
C ASN A 26 6.40 10.47 14.79
N GLY A 27 7.20 9.47 14.38
CA GLY A 27 7.44 8.24 15.14
C GLY A 27 6.24 7.28 15.24
N LYS A 28 5.13 7.54 14.52
CA LYS A 28 3.93 6.71 14.56
C LYS A 28 3.76 5.96 13.24
N ILE A 29 3.95 4.63 13.27
CA ILE A 29 3.58 3.77 12.15
C ILE A 29 2.06 3.74 11.96
N ARG A 30 1.60 3.98 10.73
CA ARG A 30 0.17 4.04 10.35
C ARG A 30 -0.63 5.11 11.10
N GLY A 31 0.04 6.11 11.68
CA GLY A 31 -0.63 7.28 12.23
C GLY A 31 -1.04 8.25 11.13
N VAL A 32 -1.90 9.21 11.46
CA VAL A 32 -2.33 10.26 10.52
C VAL A 32 -1.12 10.93 9.84
N GLY A 33 -1.18 11.01 8.51
CA GLY A 33 -0.12 11.55 7.66
C GLY A 33 1.04 10.59 7.38
N SER A 34 1.07 9.39 7.97
CA SER A 34 2.00 8.33 7.53
C SER A 34 1.66 7.91 6.11
N THR A 35 2.66 7.51 5.34
CA THR A 35 2.47 7.02 3.97
C THR A 35 2.77 5.53 3.87
N ALA A 36 2.11 4.86 2.95
CA ALA A 36 2.39 3.48 2.58
C ALA A 36 2.66 3.38 1.08
N TYR A 37 3.59 2.52 0.71
CA TYR A 37 4.10 2.33 -0.64
C TYR A 37 3.89 0.88 -1.07
N LEU A 38 3.16 0.67 -2.16
CA LEU A 38 3.05 -0.61 -2.85
C LEU A 38 4.19 -0.74 -3.85
N LYS A 39 4.86 -1.87 -3.81
CA LYS A 39 5.81 -2.25 -4.85
C LYS A 39 5.55 -3.69 -5.28
N CYS A 40 5.57 -3.90 -6.59
CA CYS A 40 5.32 -5.19 -7.19
C CYS A 40 6.61 -6.02 -7.25
N HIS A 41 6.49 -7.35 -7.16
CA HIS A 41 7.60 -8.24 -7.46
C HIS A 41 7.97 -8.16 -8.95
N LEU A 42 9.13 -8.73 -9.29
CA LEU A 42 9.56 -8.89 -10.68
C LEU A 42 8.42 -9.49 -11.51
N TYR A 43 8.34 -9.05 -12.77
CA TYR A 43 7.38 -9.54 -13.75
C TYR A 43 5.90 -9.20 -13.48
N HIS A 44 5.63 -8.37 -12.48
CA HIS A 44 4.30 -7.84 -12.19
C HIS A 44 4.25 -6.33 -12.44
N ASN A 45 3.14 -5.87 -13.01
CA ASN A 45 2.85 -4.45 -13.21
C ASN A 45 1.91 -3.93 -12.13
N LEU A 46 2.03 -2.64 -11.82
CA LEU A 46 1.14 -1.92 -10.93
C LEU A 46 -0.11 -1.48 -11.69
N TYR A 47 -1.29 -1.75 -11.13
CA TYR A 47 -2.55 -1.12 -11.52
C TYR A 47 -3.06 -0.21 -10.40
N GLY A 48 -3.26 1.07 -10.69
CA GLY A 48 -3.74 2.07 -9.73
C GLY A 48 -2.62 2.76 -8.94
N ASN A 49 -2.91 3.22 -7.72
CA ASN A 49 -1.98 4.03 -6.92
C ASN A 49 -0.94 3.16 -6.20
N ASN A 50 0.35 3.49 -6.32
CA ASN A 50 1.40 2.89 -5.50
C ASN A 50 1.57 3.57 -4.14
N VAL A 51 1.02 4.76 -3.93
CA VAL A 51 1.19 5.52 -2.69
C VAL A 51 -0.17 5.82 -2.08
N THR A 52 -0.26 5.69 -0.76
CA THR A 52 -1.42 6.11 0.02
C THR A 52 -1.02 6.76 1.33
N THR A 53 -1.86 7.65 1.84
CA THR A 53 -1.63 8.38 3.09
C THR A 53 -2.73 8.09 4.09
N CYS A 54 -2.37 7.93 5.36
CA CYS A 54 -3.35 7.71 6.42
C CYS A 54 -4.05 9.04 6.75
N SER A 55 -5.36 9.11 6.49
CA SER A 55 -6.18 10.29 6.80
C SER A 55 -6.61 10.33 8.27
N PHE A 56 -7.17 11.47 8.67
CA PHE A 56 -7.62 11.73 10.05
C PHE A 56 -8.82 10.86 10.48
N ASP A 57 -9.49 10.21 9.53
CA ASP A 57 -10.59 9.26 9.74
C ASP A 57 -10.09 7.81 9.89
N GLY A 58 -8.78 7.58 9.85
CA GLY A 58 -8.20 6.23 9.94
C GLY A 58 -8.29 5.45 8.63
N ILE A 59 -8.59 6.12 7.52
CA ILE A 59 -8.71 5.51 6.19
C ILE A 59 -7.50 5.90 5.34
N TRP A 60 -6.97 4.94 4.60
CA TRP A 60 -5.91 5.15 3.62
C TRP A 60 -6.46 5.78 2.34
N ARG A 61 -5.91 6.94 1.94
CA ARG A 61 -6.35 7.68 0.74
C ARG A 61 -5.15 8.17 -0.09
N PRO A 62 -5.17 7.99 -1.43
CA PRO A 62 -6.16 7.22 -2.20
C PRO A 62 -6.07 5.71 -1.92
N LYS A 63 -7.05 4.91 -2.36
CA LYS A 63 -6.95 3.44 -2.21
C LYS A 63 -5.71 2.93 -2.94
N LEU A 64 -4.98 2.04 -2.26
CA LEU A 64 -3.83 1.36 -2.83
C LEU A 64 -4.27 0.53 -4.05
N GLY A 65 -3.45 0.52 -5.08
CA GLY A 65 -3.61 -0.33 -6.25
C GLY A 65 -3.31 -1.80 -5.94
N TYR A 66 -3.13 -2.59 -7.00
CA TYR A 66 -2.71 -3.98 -6.90
C TYR A 66 -1.72 -4.32 -8.00
N CYS A 67 -0.99 -5.42 -7.80
CA CYS A 67 -0.04 -5.93 -8.77
C CYS A 67 -0.68 -7.07 -9.56
N PHE A 68 -0.42 -7.12 -10.87
CA PHE A 68 -0.88 -8.18 -11.78
C PHE A 68 0.27 -8.67 -12.65
N ILE A 69 0.23 -9.93 -13.07
CA ILE A 69 1.27 -10.50 -13.95
C ILE A 69 1.33 -9.72 -15.25
N SER A 70 2.55 -9.34 -15.65
CA SER A 70 2.77 -8.74 -16.95
C SER A 70 2.62 -9.81 -18.04
N PHE A 71 1.51 -9.77 -18.78
CA PHE A 71 1.30 -10.66 -19.94
C PHE A 71 2.36 -10.50 -21.03
N GLN A 72 3.10 -9.38 -21.06
CA GLN A 72 4.25 -9.24 -21.96
C GLN A 72 5.34 -10.30 -21.72
N LEU A 73 5.38 -10.89 -20.52
CA LEU A 73 6.35 -11.94 -20.19
C LEU A 73 5.80 -13.35 -20.36
N LEU A 74 4.48 -13.54 -20.33
CA LEU A 74 3.86 -14.82 -20.69
C LEU A 74 4.21 -15.22 -22.13
N ASN A 75 4.41 -14.23 -23.02
CA ASN A 75 4.86 -14.44 -24.39
C ASN A 75 6.39 -14.64 -24.53
N SER A 76 7.18 -14.39 -23.47
CA SER A 76 8.64 -14.55 -23.48
C SER A 76 9.12 -15.92 -22.95
N THR A 77 8.23 -16.67 -22.30
CA THR A 77 8.48 -18.02 -21.78
C THR A 77 7.93 -19.12 -22.68
N GLN A 78 7.53 -18.80 -23.91
CA GLN A 78 7.24 -19.80 -24.92
C GLN A 78 8.57 -20.19 -25.60
N CYS A 79 9.34 -21.04 -24.92
CA CYS A 79 10.34 -21.89 -25.57
C CYS A 79 9.63 -23.04 -26.30
#